data_AF-A0A8J4QWQ7-F1
#
_entry.id   AF-A0A8J4QWQ7-F1
#
_cell.length_a   1.000
_cell.length_b   1.000
_cell.length_c   1.000
_cell.angle_alpha   90.00
_cell.angle_beta   90.00
_cell.angle_gamma   90.00
#
_symmetry.space_group_name_H-M   'P 1'
#
loop_
_entity.id
_entity.type
_entity.pdbx_description
1 polymer ?
#
loop_
_entity_poly.entity_id
_entity_poly.type
_entity_poly.pdbx_seq_one_letter_code
_entity_poly.pdbx_strand_id
1 'polypeptide(L)'
;MRITFLLLLTYGLAEAAAPPMAVPGCNDMCGNVGIPYPFGMTTAGCYLNDWFKIDCSRGNGRSVRAFLSSINMEVLEIKIPNYDEPGIARVKMPIIISRNCTSTVPRNGSVDMTGTPFYFSSNRNKFISVGCNNMAVMTSSDPTLLVGCKLAILIAIIKP
;
A
#
# COMPACT_ATOMS: atom_id res chain seq x y z
N MET A 1 -27.30 -56.87 22.65
CA MET A 1 -27.46 -55.40 22.80
C MET A 1 -26.07 -54.79 22.85
N ARG A 2 -25.61 -54.07 21.80
CA ARG A 2 -24.32 -53.36 21.78
C ARG A 2 -24.61 -51.87 21.68
N ILE A 3 -24.21 -51.10 22.69
CA ILE A 3 -24.39 -49.64 22.73
C ILE A 3 -23.06 -49.02 22.30
N THR A 4 -23.01 -48.52 21.07
CA THR A 4 -21.84 -47.78 20.55
C THR A 4 -21.96 -46.30 20.90
N PHE A 5 -21.14 -45.84 21.84
CA PHE A 5 -20.95 -44.41 22.11
C PHE A 5 -20.15 -43.78 20.95
N LEU A 6 -20.75 -42.85 20.20
CA LEU A 6 -20.00 -41.97 19.31
C LEU A 6 -19.38 -40.82 20.11
N LEU A 7 -18.05 -40.81 20.22
CA LEU A 7 -17.28 -39.68 20.70
C LEU A 7 -17.17 -38.62 19.59
N LEU A 8 -17.96 -37.56 19.70
CA LEU A 8 -17.82 -36.37 18.86
C LEU A 8 -16.62 -35.53 19.32
N LEU A 9 -15.48 -35.71 18.66
CA LEU A 9 -14.31 -34.84 18.81
C LEU A 9 -14.61 -33.47 18.17
N THR A 10 -15.06 -32.52 18.99
CA THR A 10 -15.22 -31.12 18.56
C THR A 10 -13.84 -30.47 18.45
N TYR A 11 -13.26 -30.49 17.26
CA TYR A 11 -12.06 -29.69 16.94
C TYR A 11 -12.42 -28.20 16.91
N GLY A 12 -12.20 -27.53 18.03
CA GLY A 12 -12.24 -26.07 18.10
C GLY A 12 -11.02 -25.48 17.40
N LEU A 13 -11.15 -25.11 16.13
CA LEU A 13 -10.17 -24.27 15.45
C LEU A 13 -10.31 -22.82 15.97
N ALA A 14 -9.67 -22.56 17.11
CA ALA A 14 -9.40 -21.20 17.56
C ALA A 14 -8.19 -20.66 16.78
N GLU A 15 -8.44 -20.13 15.58
CA GLU A 15 -7.44 -19.37 14.84
C GLU A 15 -7.23 -18.00 15.52
N ALA A 16 -6.39 -18.00 16.56
CA ALA A 16 -5.87 -16.78 17.14
C ALA A 16 -4.90 -16.14 16.14
N ALA A 17 -5.42 -15.25 15.29
CA ALA A 17 -4.59 -14.41 14.45
C ALA A 17 -3.58 -13.67 15.32
N ALA A 18 -2.28 -13.91 15.10
CA ALA A 18 -1.19 -13.10 15.65
C ALA A 18 -1.01 -11.88 14.73
N PRO A 19 -1.53 -10.69 15.07
CA PRO A 19 -1.57 -9.54 14.18
C PRO A 19 -0.23 -8.75 14.27
N PRO A 20 -0.06 -7.64 13.52
CA PRO A 20 1.25 -7.09 13.23
C PRO A 20 2.09 -6.72 14.47
N MET A 21 3.21 -7.41 14.64
CA MET A 21 4.17 -7.15 15.71
C MET A 21 4.91 -5.81 15.51
N ALA A 22 4.37 -4.75 16.10
CA ALA A 22 5.08 -3.52 16.38
C ALA A 22 6.10 -3.71 17.53
N VAL A 23 6.99 -2.73 17.72
CA VAL A 23 7.90 -2.70 18.87
C VAL A 23 7.08 -2.63 20.17
N PRO A 24 7.43 -3.35 21.25
CA PRO A 24 6.70 -3.28 22.52
C PRO A 24 6.55 -1.85 23.05
N GLY A 25 5.31 -1.46 23.37
CA GLY A 25 4.97 -0.09 23.79
C GLY A 25 4.64 0.88 22.64
N CYS A 26 4.77 0.45 21.38
CA CYS A 26 4.36 1.22 20.21
C CYS A 26 2.96 0.83 19.73
N ASN A 27 2.24 1.79 19.16
CA ASN A 27 0.92 1.57 18.58
C ASN A 27 1.02 0.89 17.21
N ASP A 28 0.30 -0.22 17.04
CA ASP A 28 0.33 -1.13 15.89
C ASP A 28 -0.83 -0.91 14.90
N MET A 29 -1.70 0.07 15.12
CA MET A 29 -2.94 0.25 14.36
C MET A 29 -3.26 1.73 14.07
N CYS A 30 -3.42 2.09 12.80
CA CYS A 30 -3.91 3.39 12.37
C CYS A 30 -5.28 3.24 11.68
N GLY A 31 -6.36 3.49 12.41
CA GLY A 31 -7.71 3.20 11.93
C GLY A 31 -7.88 1.69 11.72
N ASN A 32 -8.05 1.27 10.46
CA ASN A 32 -8.14 -0.15 10.08
C ASN A 32 -6.85 -0.69 9.44
N VAL A 33 -5.75 0.08 9.46
CA VAL A 33 -4.47 -0.31 8.87
C VAL A 33 -3.51 -0.75 9.97
N GLY A 34 -3.09 -2.02 9.93
CA GLY A 34 -2.04 -2.54 10.79
C GLY A 34 -0.66 -2.00 10.42
N ILE A 35 0.12 -1.62 11.42
CA ILE A 35 1.42 -0.94 11.36
C ILE A 35 2.50 -1.79 12.05
N PRO A 36 2.93 -2.91 11.42
CA PRO A 36 4.03 -3.73 11.93
C PRO A 36 5.38 -3.04 11.78
N TYR A 37 6.33 -3.38 12.66
CA TYR A 37 7.74 -3.05 12.44
C TYR A 37 8.23 -3.65 11.10
N PRO A 38 8.98 -2.94 10.25
CA PRO A 38 9.74 -1.69 10.50
C PRO A 38 8.95 -0.38 10.48
N PHE A 39 7.64 -0.41 10.16
CA PHE A 39 6.77 0.77 10.20
C PHE A 39 6.35 1.11 11.62
N GLY A 40 5.97 2.37 11.84
CA GLY A 40 5.54 2.85 13.15
C GLY A 40 5.08 4.30 13.14
N MET A 41 4.39 4.69 14.21
CA MET A 41 3.77 6.00 14.37
C MET A 41 4.46 6.85 15.44
N THR A 42 4.51 8.17 15.19
CA THR A 42 4.66 9.30 16.15
C THR A 42 5.88 9.33 17.08
N THR A 43 6.23 8.25 17.77
CA THR A 43 7.31 8.20 18.77
C THR A 43 8.60 7.69 18.15
N ALA A 44 9.72 8.36 18.43
CA ALA A 44 11.04 7.88 18.03
C ALA A 44 11.32 6.49 18.64
N GLY A 45 11.89 5.58 17.84
CA GLY A 45 12.11 4.18 18.23
C GLY A 45 10.96 3.22 17.88
N CYS A 46 9.78 3.71 17.48
CA CYS A 46 8.68 2.85 17.01
C CYS A 46 8.77 2.45 15.53
N TYR A 47 9.63 3.10 14.75
CA TYR A 47 9.88 2.84 13.34
C TYR A 47 11.38 2.76 13.08
N LEU A 48 11.80 2.03 12.04
CA LEU A 48 13.21 1.80 11.72
C LEU A 48 13.96 3.09 11.34
N ASN A 49 13.35 3.93 10.50
CA ASN A 49 13.81 5.26 10.10
C ASN A 49 12.67 6.03 9.40
N ASP A 50 12.90 7.30 9.04
CA ASP A 50 11.87 8.18 8.49
C ASP A 50 11.19 7.68 7.20
N TRP A 51 11.82 6.78 6.43
CA TRP A 51 11.16 6.15 5.28
C TRP A 51 9.94 5.30 5.68
N PHE A 52 9.99 4.68 6.86
CA PHE A 52 8.96 3.79 7.40
C PHE A 52 7.99 4.49 8.37
N LYS A 53 8.14 5.81 8.56
CA LYS A 53 7.29 6.61 9.45
C LYS A 53 5.87 6.75 8.88
N ILE A 54 4.89 6.37 9.68
CA ILE A 54 3.47 6.54 9.39
C ILE A 54 2.94 7.76 10.13
N ASP A 55 2.36 8.70 9.39
CA ASP A 55 1.48 9.73 9.93
C ASP A 55 0.04 9.19 9.97
N CYS A 56 -0.63 9.35 11.11
CA CYS A 56 -1.96 8.81 11.35
C CYS A 56 -2.94 9.97 11.58
N SER A 57 -3.52 10.49 10.51
CA SER A 57 -4.31 11.71 10.54
C SER A 57 -5.82 11.44 10.41
N ARG A 58 -6.62 12.34 10.99
CA ARG A 58 -8.08 12.28 10.90
C ARG A 58 -8.55 13.02 9.65
N GLY A 59 -8.99 12.28 8.65
CA GLY A 59 -9.47 12.85 7.39
C GLY A 59 -10.79 13.61 7.55
N ASN A 60 -11.08 14.46 6.57
CA ASN A 60 -12.22 15.39 6.52
C ASN A 60 -13.62 14.75 6.73
N GLY A 61 -13.73 13.41 6.64
CA GLY A 61 -14.96 12.63 6.84
C GLY A 61 -15.01 11.86 8.16
N ARG A 62 -14.29 12.29 9.20
CA ARG A 62 -14.11 11.63 10.52
C ARG A 62 -13.31 10.31 10.53
N SER A 63 -13.05 9.66 9.39
CA SER A 63 -12.22 8.46 9.31
C SER A 63 -10.73 8.75 9.52
N VAL A 64 -10.08 7.91 10.32
CA VAL A 64 -8.62 7.90 10.51
C VAL A 64 -7.96 7.24 9.31
N ARG A 65 -6.82 7.78 8.85
CA ARG A 65 -6.08 7.27 7.70
C ARG A 65 -4.58 7.26 7.98
N ALA A 66 -3.92 6.20 7.54
CA ALA A 66 -2.47 6.08 7.56
C ALA A 66 -1.88 6.74 6.30
N PHE A 67 -0.78 7.48 6.47
CA PHE A 67 0.00 8.05 5.38
C PHE A 67 1.48 7.70 5.57
N LEU A 68 2.13 7.25 4.51
CA LEU A 68 3.57 7.04 4.50
C LEU A 68 4.23 8.42 4.38
N SER A 69 4.77 8.92 5.48
CA SER A 69 5.14 10.34 5.65
C SER A 69 6.19 10.80 4.64
N SER A 70 7.07 9.90 4.21
CA SER A 70 8.20 10.17 3.31
C SER A 70 7.79 10.47 1.87
N ILE A 71 6.65 9.96 1.41
CA ILE A 71 6.11 10.18 0.05
C ILE A 71 4.69 10.75 0.02
N ASN A 72 4.12 11.04 1.20
CA ASN A 72 2.77 11.59 1.39
C ASN A 72 1.63 10.77 0.73
N MET A 73 1.70 9.44 0.87
CA MET A 73 0.76 8.49 0.23
C MET A 73 -0.12 7.80 1.25
N GLU A 74 -1.45 7.78 1.03
CA GLU A 74 -2.43 7.08 1.88
C GLU A 74 -2.15 5.57 1.82
N VAL A 75 -1.75 4.98 2.94
CA VAL A 75 -1.50 3.53 3.09
C VAL A 75 -2.82 2.83 3.34
N LEU A 76 -3.05 1.74 2.60
CA LEU A 76 -4.28 0.96 2.66
C LEU A 76 -4.07 -0.39 3.35
N GLU A 77 -2.86 -0.92 3.35
CA GLU A 77 -2.47 -2.21 3.93
C GLU A 77 -0.94 -2.36 3.94
N ILE A 78 -0.40 -2.99 4.98
CA ILE A 78 1.01 -3.38 5.08
C ILE A 78 1.07 -4.88 5.34
N LYS A 79 1.93 -5.59 4.60
CA LYS A 79 2.31 -6.98 4.88
C LYS A 79 3.82 -7.06 5.02
N ILE A 80 4.28 -7.63 6.12
CA ILE A 80 5.69 -7.98 6.34
C ILE A 80 6.03 -9.19 5.46
N PRO A 81 7.26 -9.28 4.89
CA PRO A 81 7.68 -10.48 4.17
C PRO A 81 7.59 -11.72 5.06
N ASN A 82 7.22 -12.85 4.46
CA ASN A 82 7.36 -14.17 5.06
C ASN A 82 8.22 -15.06 4.13
N TYR A 83 8.23 -16.37 4.36
CA TYR A 83 9.04 -17.30 3.55
C TYR A 83 8.57 -17.43 2.10
N ASP A 84 7.28 -17.19 1.83
CA ASP A 84 6.64 -17.44 0.53
C ASP A 84 6.34 -16.15 -0.26
N GLU A 85 6.09 -15.04 0.44
CA GLU A 85 5.59 -13.78 -0.13
C GLU A 85 6.47 -12.58 0.29
N PRO A 86 6.83 -11.68 -0.65
CA PRO A 86 7.57 -10.46 -0.35
C PRO A 86 6.70 -9.46 0.42
N GLY A 87 7.35 -8.62 1.23
CA GLY A 87 6.69 -7.54 1.93
C GLY A 87 6.09 -6.51 0.97
N ILE A 88 4.89 -6.02 1.29
CA ILE A 88 4.21 -4.99 0.49
C ILE A 88 3.64 -3.89 1.37
N ALA A 89 3.75 -2.65 0.90
CA ALA A 89 2.97 -1.52 1.40
C ALA A 89 2.02 -1.09 0.26
N ARG A 90 0.72 -1.40 0.39
CA ARG A 90 -0.27 -1.07 -0.63
C ARG A 90 -0.75 0.36 -0.37
N VAL A 91 -0.42 1.27 -1.29
CA VAL A 91 -0.77 2.70 -1.20
C VAL A 91 -1.82 3.09 -2.24
N LYS A 92 -2.56 4.16 -1.95
CA LYS A 92 -3.54 4.75 -2.84
C LYS A 92 -2.88 5.69 -3.83
N MET A 93 -2.67 5.20 -5.05
CA MET A 93 -2.05 6.00 -6.11
C MET A 93 -2.95 7.19 -6.53
N PRO A 94 -2.38 8.39 -6.76
CA PRO A 94 -3.12 9.52 -7.30
C PRO A 94 -3.50 9.28 -8.77
N ILE A 95 -4.69 9.75 -9.16
CA ILE A 95 -5.09 9.78 -10.58
C ILE A 95 -4.43 11.01 -11.22
N ILE A 96 -3.47 10.76 -12.11
CA ILE A 96 -2.75 11.81 -12.84
C ILE A 96 -3.51 12.13 -14.13
N ILE A 97 -3.80 13.41 -14.36
CA ILE A 97 -4.49 13.90 -15.55
C ILE A 97 -3.54 14.76 -16.41
N SER A 98 -3.54 14.50 -17.73
CA SER A 98 -2.75 15.25 -18.70
C SER A 98 -3.17 16.72 -18.75
N ARG A 99 -2.20 17.63 -18.96
CA ARG A 99 -2.44 19.07 -19.18
C ARG A 99 -3.49 19.38 -20.25
N ASN A 100 -3.68 18.51 -21.23
CA ASN A 100 -4.63 18.72 -22.34
C ASN A 100 -6.10 18.39 -21.98
N CYS A 101 -6.37 17.79 -20.81
CA CYS A 101 -7.73 17.46 -20.38
C CYS A 101 -8.31 18.57 -19.47
N THR A 102 -9.58 18.92 -19.63
CA THR A 102 -10.30 19.85 -18.74
C THR A 102 -10.69 19.16 -17.43
N SER A 103 -9.97 19.42 -16.33
CA SER A 103 -10.37 18.98 -14.99
C SER A 103 -9.88 19.92 -13.88
N THR A 104 -10.45 19.74 -12.69
CA THR A 104 -10.09 20.32 -11.38
C THR A 104 -9.07 19.47 -10.59
N VAL A 105 -8.58 18.36 -11.16
CA VAL A 105 -7.61 17.44 -10.55
C VAL A 105 -6.18 17.93 -10.86
N PRO A 106 -5.15 17.66 -10.01
CA PRO A 106 -3.77 18.02 -10.29
C PRO A 106 -3.29 17.58 -11.70
N ARG A 107 -2.92 18.58 -12.51
CA ARG A 107 -2.35 18.37 -13.85
C ARG A 107 -0.87 18.05 -13.76
N ASN A 108 -0.41 17.04 -14.51
CA ASN A 108 0.99 16.60 -14.51
C ASN A 108 1.55 16.28 -13.11
N GLY A 109 0.82 15.49 -12.32
CA GLY A 109 1.41 14.82 -11.15
C GLY A 109 2.45 13.77 -11.57
N SER A 110 3.39 13.49 -10.67
CA SER A 110 4.28 12.33 -10.74
C SER A 110 4.46 11.79 -9.32
N VAL A 111 4.73 10.49 -9.18
CA VAL A 111 5.12 9.87 -7.93
C VAL A 111 6.56 9.44 -8.09
N ASP A 112 7.47 10.07 -7.35
CA ASP A 112 8.88 9.75 -7.35
C ASP A 112 9.20 8.86 -6.14
N MET A 113 9.93 7.77 -6.40
CA MET A 113 10.42 6.82 -5.40
C MET A 113 11.96 6.75 -5.40
N THR A 114 12.64 7.61 -6.15
CA THR A 114 14.09 7.67 -6.26
C THR A 114 14.72 7.94 -4.89
N GLY A 115 15.69 7.10 -4.50
CA GLY A 115 16.35 7.19 -3.18
C GLY A 115 15.52 6.66 -2.00
N THR A 116 14.27 6.26 -2.21
CA THR A 116 13.45 5.58 -1.19
C THR A 116 13.75 4.07 -1.18
N PRO A 117 13.46 3.34 -0.08
CA PRO A 117 13.57 1.88 -0.05
C PRO A 117 12.41 1.15 -0.76
N PHE A 118 11.50 1.88 -1.42
CA PHE A 118 10.30 1.34 -2.05
C PHE A 118 10.40 1.33 -3.57
N TYR A 119 9.77 0.34 -4.20
CA TYR A 119 9.67 0.24 -5.67
C TYR A 119 8.29 -0.30 -6.08
N PHE A 120 7.88 -0.01 -7.31
CA PHE A 120 6.65 -0.56 -7.86
C PHE A 120 6.82 -2.05 -8.19
N SER A 121 6.08 -2.92 -7.50
CA SER A 121 5.97 -4.35 -7.86
C SER A 121 5.47 -4.50 -9.31
N SER A 122 6.25 -5.21 -10.12
CA SER A 122 5.99 -5.43 -11.55
C SER A 122 4.82 -6.38 -11.85
N ASN A 123 4.44 -7.23 -10.90
CA ASN A 123 3.37 -8.22 -11.04
C ASN A 123 2.07 -7.86 -10.28
N ARG A 124 2.12 -6.96 -9.29
CA ARG A 124 0.94 -6.52 -8.52
C ARG A 124 0.40 -5.15 -8.95
N ASN A 125 1.21 -4.31 -9.60
CA ASN A 125 0.73 -3.03 -10.14
C ASN A 125 0.31 -3.17 -11.60
N LYS A 126 -0.74 -2.42 -11.98
CA LYS A 126 -1.15 -2.25 -13.38
C LYS A 126 -0.99 -0.79 -13.79
N PHE A 127 -0.03 -0.52 -14.66
CA PHE A 127 0.10 0.78 -15.31
C PHE A 127 -0.85 0.82 -16.52
N ILE A 128 -2.00 1.50 -16.36
CA ILE A 128 -3.10 1.54 -17.35
C ILE A 128 -3.32 2.96 -17.80
N SER A 129 -4.09 3.15 -18.89
CA SER A 129 -4.87 4.38 -19.12
C SER A 129 -6.04 4.24 -20.21
N VAL A 130 -7.13 5.07 -20.25
CA VAL A 130 -8.13 5.39 -21.36
C VAL A 130 -8.52 6.93 -21.62
N GLY A 131 -8.15 7.63 -22.74
CA GLY A 131 -8.37 9.10 -23.14
C GLY A 131 -7.33 9.86 -24.08
N CYS A 132 -7.68 10.82 -24.95
CA CYS A 132 -6.81 11.19 -26.12
C CYS A 132 -5.45 11.93 -25.89
N ASN A 133 -4.46 11.63 -26.76
CA ASN A 133 -3.16 12.31 -26.94
C ASN A 133 -2.39 12.56 -25.65
N ASN A 134 -2.14 11.49 -24.89
CA ASN A 134 -1.33 11.56 -23.70
C ASN A 134 -0.23 10.49 -23.67
N MET A 135 0.71 10.78 -22.78
CA MET A 135 1.92 10.07 -22.54
C MET A 135 2.00 9.84 -21.03
N ALA A 136 1.97 8.58 -20.64
CA ALA A 136 2.20 8.13 -19.28
C ALA A 136 3.50 7.32 -19.31
N VAL A 137 4.44 7.63 -18.41
CA VAL A 137 5.73 6.92 -18.32
C VAL A 137 6.01 6.57 -16.87
N MET A 138 6.46 5.35 -16.64
CA MET A 138 7.10 4.89 -15.43
C MET A 138 8.58 4.65 -15.76
N THR A 139 9.46 5.31 -15.02
CA THR A 139 10.92 5.22 -15.16
C THR A 139 11.51 4.61 -13.90
N SER A 140 12.41 3.65 -14.05
CA SER A 140 13.27 3.21 -12.94
C SER A 140 14.56 4.03 -12.89
N SER A 141 15.29 3.94 -11.77
CA SER A 141 16.70 4.34 -11.71
C SER A 141 17.60 3.42 -12.55
N ASP A 142 17.14 2.20 -12.85
CA ASP A 142 17.71 1.36 -13.89
C ASP A 142 17.24 1.88 -15.27
N PRO A 143 18.15 2.37 -16.14
CA PRO A 143 17.80 2.95 -17.43
C PRO A 143 17.19 1.93 -18.42
N THR A 144 17.26 0.62 -18.13
CA THR A 144 16.65 -0.43 -18.95
C THR A 144 15.14 -0.58 -18.70
N LEU A 145 14.62 -0.14 -17.55
CA LEU A 145 13.23 -0.32 -17.17
C LEU A 145 12.41 0.97 -17.38
N LEU A 146 12.06 1.18 -18.65
CA LEU A 146 11.16 2.22 -19.12
C LEU A 146 9.83 1.61 -19.57
N VAL A 147 8.77 1.78 -18.77
CA VAL A 147 7.42 1.35 -19.16
C VAL A 147 6.61 2.59 -19.52
N GLY A 148 6.37 2.79 -20.82
CA GLY A 148 5.69 3.96 -21.35
C GLY A 148 4.47 3.58 -22.18
N CYS A 149 3.46 4.44 -22.14
CA CYS A 149 2.32 4.35 -23.03
C CYS A 149 2.00 5.74 -23.60
N LYS A 150 2.00 5.84 -24.93
CA LYS A 150 1.64 7.03 -25.69
C LYS A 150 0.44 6.66 -26.55
N LEU A 151 -0.74 7.21 -26.28
CA LEU A 151 -1.93 6.79 -27.00
C LEU A 151 -2.91 7.91 -27.31
N ALA A 152 -3.64 7.69 -28.40
CA ALA A 152 -4.82 8.46 -28.77
C ALA A 152 -6.06 8.08 -27.94
N ILE A 153 -5.97 7.15 -26.97
CA ILE A 153 -6.91 6.98 -25.85
C ILE A 153 -6.24 6.28 -24.62
N LEU A 154 -5.61 7.04 -23.70
CA LEU A 154 -5.17 6.73 -22.31
C LEU A 154 -5.58 7.79 -21.14
N ILE A 155 -5.93 7.42 -19.87
CA ILE A 155 -6.21 8.03 -18.51
C ILE A 155 -6.26 6.87 -17.44
N ALA A 156 -5.49 6.87 -16.34
CA ALA A 156 -5.05 5.67 -15.59
C ALA A 156 -6.01 5.04 -14.55
N ILE A 157 -6.14 3.70 -14.56
CA ILE A 157 -6.73 2.92 -13.45
C ILE A 157 -5.67 1.98 -12.86
N ILE A 158 -4.97 2.44 -11.83
CA ILE A 158 -4.19 1.56 -10.96
C ILE A 158 -5.19 0.96 -9.94
N LYS A 159 -5.77 -0.19 -10.28
CA LYS A 159 -6.64 -0.93 -9.34
C LYS A 159 -5.76 -1.74 -8.39
N PRO A 160 -6.05 -1.77 -7.07
CA PRO A 160 -5.42 -2.70 -6.13
C PRO A 160 -5.72 -4.16 -6.47
#